data_AF-A0A9E2MPA0-F1
#
_entry.id   AF-A0A9E2MPA0-F1
#
_cell.length_a   1.000
_cell.length_b   1.000
_cell.length_c   1.000
_cell.angle_alpha   90.00
_cell.angle_beta   90.00
_cell.angle_gamma   90.00
#
_symmetry.space_group_name_H-M   'P 1'
#
loop_
_entity.id
_entity.type
_entity.pdbx_description
1 polymer ?
#
loop_
_entity_poly.entity_id
_entity_poly.type
_entity_poly.pdbx_seq_one_letter_code
_entity_poly.pdbx_strand_id
1 'polypeptide(L)'
;MSEQILSVLKRKLDDIVAYGEIDAETRRNTLKEELQFYVLDFIYHQPKYSKWIMYGGSTLRIIHGLDRMSVDLDFEISHTITKEFLEELKKETEDYFTNTHGAKDNFLAIKINTDRGLLLKFNVGEELSFGHPSQQVHVKVDLNYFVAPKTVTERRPINHNQLSFVIITYNMSALMASKIAAIFLRGTRGIGKAIYEEKGRDIYDLLWYMNKKVVPDFDYLIAKGIAVKDPRALFDKLTLQINKASNTNLKQDLLPLFTNSAYIKNWLTNWMESYFKLLDGYKIRVVTSLQQVITREDFRAGIFSFTYLYNTEEEATIRITYSVTGEWVQAGEYLRVPINEDVIKKTTLELGELSNQLKQFLTLFFQKTENYFKKTNKIMLGDSIITKLIRTTTDNLNQKEQIVLNKPALMACELDDLLK
;
A
#
# COMPACT_ATOMS: atom_id res chain seq x y z
N MET A 1 -25.78 22.58 -8.46
CA MET A 1 -24.44 22.10 -8.03
C MET A 1 -24.41 20.57 -7.86
N SER A 2 -25.44 19.90 -7.34
CA SER A 2 -25.55 18.42 -7.49
C SER A 2 -25.49 17.96 -8.96
N GLU A 3 -26.00 18.81 -9.87
CA GLU A 3 -25.87 18.67 -11.32
C GLU A 3 -24.44 18.55 -11.82
N GLN A 4 -23.44 19.14 -11.15
CA GLN A 4 -22.03 18.98 -11.54
C GLN A 4 -21.54 17.56 -11.24
N ILE A 5 -21.83 17.03 -10.05
CA ILE A 5 -21.51 15.63 -9.71
C ILE A 5 -22.23 14.70 -10.70
N LEU A 6 -23.53 14.89 -10.91
CA LEU A 6 -24.30 14.07 -11.87
C LEU A 6 -23.75 14.16 -13.29
N SER A 7 -23.31 15.34 -13.75
CA SER A 7 -22.68 15.52 -15.06
C SER A 7 -21.35 14.76 -15.18
N VAL A 8 -20.52 14.78 -14.13
CA VAL A 8 -19.28 14.00 -14.07
C VAL A 8 -19.56 12.51 -14.08
N LEU A 9 -20.54 12.05 -13.29
CA LEU A 9 -20.98 10.66 -13.27
C LEU A 9 -21.52 10.19 -14.62
N LYS A 10 -22.32 11.01 -15.30
CA LYS A 10 -22.84 10.73 -16.65
C LYS A 10 -21.72 10.56 -17.66
N ARG A 11 -20.79 11.53 -17.71
CA ARG A 11 -19.61 11.46 -18.59
C ARG A 11 -18.78 10.20 -18.34
N LYS A 12 -18.56 9.86 -17.07
CA LYS A 12 -17.83 8.65 -16.68
C LYS A 12 -18.50 7.37 -17.21
N LEU A 13 -19.82 7.32 -17.20
CA LEU A 13 -20.56 6.18 -17.76
C LEU A 13 -20.53 6.15 -19.29
N ASP A 14 -20.66 7.30 -19.94
CA ASP A 14 -20.58 7.40 -21.39
C ASP A 14 -19.21 6.90 -21.91
N ASP A 15 -18.13 7.25 -21.19
CA ASP A 15 -16.76 6.81 -21.51
C ASP A 15 -16.61 5.28 -21.44
N ILE A 16 -17.25 4.59 -20.48
CA ILE A 16 -17.14 3.14 -20.36
C ILE A 16 -18.05 2.38 -21.35
N VAL A 17 -19.21 2.94 -21.70
CA VAL A 17 -20.14 2.32 -22.66
C VAL A 17 -19.52 2.26 -24.06
N ALA A 18 -18.62 3.19 -24.39
CA ALA A 18 -17.85 3.15 -25.62
C ALA A 18 -17.02 1.85 -25.79
N TYR A 19 -16.74 1.11 -24.71
CA TYR A 19 -15.98 -0.13 -24.72
C TYR A 19 -16.84 -1.41 -24.79
N GLY A 20 -18.17 -1.29 -24.91
CA GLY A 20 -19.10 -2.41 -25.13
C GLY A 20 -20.16 -2.58 -24.05
N GLU A 21 -20.87 -3.71 -24.06
CA GLU A 21 -21.89 -4.02 -23.06
C GLU A 21 -21.26 -4.34 -21.70
N ILE A 22 -21.49 -3.45 -20.74
CA ILE A 22 -21.09 -3.60 -19.33
C ILE A 22 -22.33 -3.89 -18.48
N ASP A 23 -22.23 -4.85 -17.57
CA ASP A 23 -23.32 -5.22 -16.66
C ASP A 23 -23.63 -4.12 -15.63
N ALA A 24 -24.84 -4.18 -15.05
CA ALA A 24 -25.35 -3.15 -14.17
C ALA A 24 -24.50 -2.94 -12.90
N GLU A 25 -23.93 -4.00 -12.32
CA GLU A 25 -23.12 -3.88 -11.10
C GLU A 25 -21.75 -3.27 -11.40
N THR A 26 -21.14 -3.63 -12.55
CA THR A 26 -19.88 -2.99 -13.01
C THR A 26 -20.06 -1.50 -13.28
N ARG A 27 -21.17 -1.08 -13.92
CA ARG A 27 -21.50 0.36 -14.08
C ARG A 27 -21.66 1.03 -12.72
N ARG A 28 -22.38 0.40 -11.80
CA ARG A 28 -22.58 0.92 -10.44
C ARG A 28 -21.26 1.07 -9.68
N ASN A 29 -20.34 0.12 -9.81
CA ASN A 29 -19.01 0.20 -9.22
C ASN A 29 -18.18 1.34 -9.83
N THR A 30 -18.33 1.61 -11.14
CA THR A 30 -17.69 2.76 -11.78
C THR A 30 -18.16 4.08 -11.17
N LEU A 31 -19.48 4.22 -10.93
CA LEU A 31 -20.03 5.39 -10.23
C LEU A 31 -19.51 5.50 -8.79
N LYS A 32 -19.38 4.37 -8.07
CA LYS A 32 -18.82 4.35 -6.70
C LYS A 32 -17.40 4.90 -6.69
N GLU A 33 -16.53 4.46 -7.60
CA GLU A 33 -15.13 4.95 -7.66
C GLU A 33 -15.08 6.47 -7.86
N GLU A 34 -15.95 7.02 -8.72
CA GLU A 34 -15.99 8.45 -8.96
C GLU A 34 -16.49 9.22 -7.72
N LEU A 35 -17.53 8.71 -7.05
CA LEU A 35 -18.07 9.32 -5.82
C LEU A 35 -17.09 9.29 -4.65
N GLN A 36 -16.20 8.29 -4.58
CA GLN A 36 -15.18 8.20 -3.52
C GLN A 36 -14.25 9.42 -3.50
N PHE A 37 -13.94 10.03 -4.65
CA PHE A 37 -13.07 11.21 -4.68
C PHE A 37 -13.68 12.41 -3.95
N TYR A 38 -15.00 12.61 -4.03
CA TYR A 38 -15.68 13.68 -3.30
C TYR A 38 -15.68 13.43 -1.78
N VAL A 39 -15.75 12.16 -1.36
CA VAL A 39 -15.65 11.78 0.06
C VAL A 39 -14.21 11.97 0.57
N LEU A 40 -13.21 11.62 -0.23
CA LEU A 40 -11.80 11.82 0.10
C LEU A 40 -11.44 13.31 0.16
N ASP A 41 -11.99 14.10 -0.76
CA ASP A 41 -11.83 15.54 -0.79
C ASP A 41 -12.35 16.19 0.51
N PHE A 42 -13.52 15.77 1.00
CA PHE A 42 -13.98 16.13 2.34
C PHE A 42 -12.97 15.73 3.44
N ILE A 43 -12.66 14.43 3.53
CA ILE A 43 -11.83 13.88 4.62
C ILE A 43 -10.48 14.60 4.71
N TYR A 44 -9.80 14.80 3.58
CA TYR A 44 -8.45 15.36 3.57
C TYR A 44 -8.38 16.88 3.63
N HIS A 45 -9.50 17.60 3.45
CA HIS A 45 -9.59 19.04 3.72
C HIS A 45 -10.00 19.39 5.16
N GLN A 46 -10.55 18.43 5.92
CA GLN A 46 -10.86 18.66 7.33
C GLN A 46 -9.63 18.45 8.22
N PRO A 47 -9.19 19.44 9.03
CA PRO A 47 -8.04 19.30 9.92
C PRO A 47 -8.12 18.12 10.89
N LYS A 48 -9.35 17.72 11.27
CA LYS A 48 -9.63 16.61 12.17
C LYS A 48 -9.39 15.23 11.55
N TYR A 49 -9.60 15.10 10.24
CA TYR A 49 -9.60 13.82 9.53
C TYR A 49 -8.43 13.65 8.56
N SER A 50 -7.77 14.75 8.19
CA SER A 50 -6.64 14.75 7.23
C SER A 50 -5.41 13.96 7.68
N LYS A 51 -5.38 13.50 8.93
CA LYS A 51 -4.34 12.61 9.48
C LYS A 51 -4.68 11.11 9.38
N TRP A 52 -5.86 10.75 8.88
CA TRP A 52 -6.25 9.34 8.75
C TRP A 52 -5.42 8.64 7.68
N ILE A 53 -4.99 7.42 8.00
CA ILE A 53 -4.18 6.61 7.10
C ILE A 53 -5.11 5.77 6.25
N MET A 54 -5.24 6.09 4.97
CA MET A 54 -5.96 5.26 4.01
C MET A 54 -5.15 4.00 3.69
N TYR A 55 -5.83 2.86 3.62
CA TYR A 55 -5.21 1.59 3.26
C TYR A 55 -6.17 0.74 2.41
N GLY A 56 -5.85 -0.53 2.18
CA GLY A 56 -6.74 -1.46 1.47
C GLY A 56 -6.82 -1.25 -0.05
N GLY A 57 -7.89 -1.76 -0.66
CA GLY A 57 -8.01 -1.86 -2.12
C GLY A 57 -8.10 -0.51 -2.84
N SER A 58 -8.76 0.47 -2.24
CA SER A 58 -8.94 1.80 -2.84
C SER A 58 -7.64 2.60 -2.85
N THR A 59 -6.77 2.37 -1.87
CA THR A 59 -5.40 2.91 -1.87
C THR A 59 -4.61 2.36 -3.06
N LEU A 60 -4.65 1.04 -3.29
CA LEU A 60 -4.00 0.43 -4.45
C LEU A 60 -4.54 0.96 -5.77
N ARG A 61 -5.85 1.14 -5.86
CA ARG A 61 -6.54 1.64 -7.04
C ARG A 61 -6.17 3.09 -7.37
N ILE A 62 -6.33 3.99 -6.41
CA ILE A 62 -6.17 5.44 -6.60
C ILE A 62 -4.69 5.82 -6.73
N ILE A 63 -3.81 5.23 -5.91
CA ILE A 63 -2.41 5.66 -5.78
C ILE A 63 -1.47 4.80 -6.64
N HIS A 64 -1.74 3.50 -6.72
CA HIS A 64 -0.79 2.54 -7.30
C HIS A 64 -1.25 1.90 -8.63
N GLY A 65 -2.44 2.28 -9.13
CA GLY A 65 -2.94 1.81 -10.43
C GLY A 65 -3.32 0.33 -10.45
N LEU A 66 -3.97 -0.18 -9.40
CA LEU A 66 -4.60 -1.50 -9.43
C LEU A 66 -5.66 -1.56 -10.55
N ASP A 67 -5.67 -2.65 -11.34
CA ASP A 67 -6.55 -2.75 -12.51
C ASP A 67 -8.03 -2.90 -12.15
N ARG A 68 -8.33 -3.67 -11.09
CA ARG A 68 -9.70 -3.85 -10.60
C ARG A 68 -10.22 -2.61 -9.90
N MET A 69 -11.51 -2.37 -10.03
CA MET A 69 -12.20 -1.34 -9.27
C MET A 69 -12.21 -1.64 -7.76
N SER A 70 -12.33 -0.60 -6.94
CA SER A 70 -12.48 -0.73 -5.49
C SER A 70 -13.69 0.06 -4.97
N VAL A 71 -14.44 -0.52 -4.04
CA VAL A 71 -15.79 -0.03 -3.68
C VAL A 71 -15.91 0.59 -2.29
N ASP A 72 -14.97 0.29 -1.39
CA ASP A 72 -14.96 0.73 0.01
C ASP A 72 -13.77 1.66 0.27
N LEU A 73 -13.91 2.65 1.15
CA LEU A 73 -12.81 3.47 1.66
C LEU A 73 -12.44 3.00 3.07
N ASP A 74 -11.25 2.44 3.22
CA ASP A 74 -10.75 1.92 4.50
C ASP A 74 -9.70 2.88 5.09
N PHE A 75 -9.88 3.26 6.36
CA PHE A 75 -8.95 4.09 7.11
C PHE A 75 -8.54 3.46 8.44
N GLU A 76 -7.29 3.64 8.81
CA GLU A 76 -6.81 3.44 10.18
C GLU A 76 -6.64 4.78 10.88
N ILE A 77 -7.14 4.86 12.11
CA ILE A 77 -7.14 6.07 12.93
C ILE A 77 -6.51 5.80 14.29
N SER A 78 -5.95 6.84 14.91
CA SER A 78 -5.20 6.74 16.17
C SER A 78 -6.03 6.99 17.43
N HIS A 79 -7.36 6.97 17.33
CA HIS A 79 -8.26 7.22 18.44
C HIS A 79 -9.47 6.28 18.40
N THR A 80 -10.09 6.07 19.56
CA THR A 80 -11.30 5.26 19.69
C THR A 80 -12.45 5.84 18.89
N ILE A 81 -13.18 4.98 18.19
CA ILE A 81 -14.39 5.35 17.46
C ILE A 81 -15.56 5.34 18.45
N THR A 82 -16.15 6.50 18.72
CA THR A 82 -17.37 6.62 19.55
C THR A 82 -18.58 6.97 18.70
N LYS A 83 -19.78 6.77 19.24
CA LYS A 83 -21.01 7.14 18.55
C LYS A 83 -21.07 8.65 18.29
N GLU A 84 -20.70 9.46 19.28
CA GLU A 84 -20.69 10.92 19.19
C GLU A 84 -19.77 11.39 18.06
N PHE A 85 -18.59 10.78 17.96
CA PHE A 85 -17.65 11.05 16.88
C PHE A 85 -18.23 10.70 15.49
N LEU A 86 -18.95 9.57 15.38
CA LEU A 86 -19.58 9.17 14.11
C LEU A 86 -20.77 10.05 13.74
N GLU A 87 -21.56 10.52 14.71
CA GLU A 87 -22.64 11.49 14.49
C GLU A 87 -22.09 12.85 14.04
N GLU A 88 -20.98 13.29 14.64
CA GLU A 88 -20.28 14.50 14.23
C GLU A 88 -19.71 14.36 12.80
N LEU A 89 -19.01 13.26 12.51
CA LEU A 89 -18.50 12.96 11.17
C LEU A 89 -19.64 12.93 10.14
N LYS A 90 -20.77 12.29 10.46
CA LYS A 90 -21.96 12.26 9.63
C LYS A 90 -22.45 13.68 9.32
N LYS A 91 -22.66 14.50 10.36
CA LYS A 91 -23.16 15.87 10.22
C LYS A 91 -22.20 16.75 9.40
N GLU A 92 -20.91 16.69 9.69
CA GLU A 92 -19.89 17.45 8.94
C GLU A 92 -19.82 17.02 7.48
N THR A 93 -20.02 15.72 7.20
CA THR A 93 -20.10 15.22 5.82
C THR A 93 -21.37 15.75 5.12
N GLU A 94 -22.53 15.73 5.78
CA GLU A 94 -23.78 16.29 5.25
C GLU A 94 -23.65 17.79 4.95
N ASP A 95 -23.09 18.54 5.89
CA ASP A 95 -22.82 19.98 5.77
C ASP A 95 -21.85 20.25 4.61
N TYR A 96 -20.81 19.43 4.44
CA TYR A 96 -19.86 19.55 3.34
C TYR A 96 -20.52 19.40 1.97
N PHE A 97 -21.26 18.30 1.74
CA PHE A 97 -21.92 18.07 0.46
C PHE A 97 -22.97 19.13 0.14
N THR A 98 -23.67 19.64 1.17
CA THR A 98 -24.65 20.71 1.01
C THR A 98 -23.97 22.04 0.63
N ASN A 99 -22.97 22.46 1.40
CA ASN A 99 -22.34 23.77 1.23
C ASN A 99 -21.41 23.85 0.02
N THR A 100 -20.64 22.78 -0.25
CA THR A 100 -19.63 22.75 -1.33
C THR A 100 -20.21 22.32 -2.66
N HIS A 101 -21.13 21.35 -2.65
CA HIS A 101 -21.68 20.73 -3.86
C HIS A 101 -23.17 21.00 -4.07
N GLY A 102 -23.83 21.81 -3.23
CA GLY A 102 -25.26 22.09 -3.31
C GLY A 102 -26.10 20.82 -3.43
N ALA A 103 -25.72 19.79 -2.66
CA ALA A 103 -26.50 18.56 -2.54
C ALA A 103 -27.88 18.91 -1.94
N LYS A 104 -28.95 18.50 -2.62
CA LYS A 104 -30.32 18.62 -2.13
C LYS A 104 -30.64 17.43 -1.21
N ASP A 105 -31.65 17.56 -0.35
CA ASP A 105 -32.06 16.53 0.63
C ASP A 105 -32.33 15.15 0.02
N ASN A 106 -32.71 15.09 -1.26
CA ASN A 106 -32.97 13.82 -1.97
C ASN A 106 -31.73 13.20 -2.63
N PHE A 107 -30.61 13.92 -2.72
CA PHE A 107 -29.41 13.48 -3.42
C PHE A 107 -28.50 12.61 -2.54
N LEU A 108 -28.36 12.92 -1.25
CA LEU A 108 -27.45 12.20 -0.37
C LEU A 108 -28.13 11.92 0.97
N ALA A 109 -28.14 10.65 1.37
CA ALA A 109 -28.48 10.24 2.73
C ALA A 109 -27.30 9.50 3.36
N ILE A 110 -26.90 9.91 4.57
CA ILE A 110 -25.78 9.29 5.29
C ILE A 110 -26.32 8.51 6.49
N LYS A 111 -25.78 7.31 6.72
CA LYS A 111 -26.07 6.51 7.91
C LYS A 111 -24.77 6.06 8.58
N ILE A 112 -24.79 5.96 9.90
CA ILE A 112 -23.74 5.27 10.63
C ILE A 112 -23.81 3.77 10.31
N ASN A 113 -22.65 3.16 10.04
CA ASN A 113 -22.53 1.76 9.68
C ASN A 113 -21.62 1.00 10.66
N THR A 114 -22.16 -0.08 11.24
CA THR A 114 -21.43 -1.06 12.07
C THR A 114 -20.56 -0.47 13.19
N ASP A 115 -20.99 0.64 13.80
CA ASP A 115 -20.27 1.42 14.83
C ASP A 115 -18.83 1.79 14.45
N ARG A 116 -18.48 1.71 13.17
CA ARG A 116 -17.12 1.82 12.66
C ARG A 116 -17.02 2.65 11.39
N GLY A 117 -18.02 3.48 11.09
CA GLY A 117 -17.94 4.39 9.95
C GLY A 117 -19.29 4.81 9.38
N LEU A 118 -19.29 5.20 8.11
CA LEU A 118 -20.44 5.78 7.42
C LEU A 118 -20.79 5.01 6.14
N LEU A 119 -22.09 4.99 5.84
CA LEU A 119 -22.65 4.56 4.56
C LEU A 119 -23.34 5.76 3.91
N LEU A 120 -22.73 6.29 2.85
CA LEU A 120 -23.24 7.39 2.05
C LEU A 120 -24.06 6.82 0.89
N LYS A 121 -25.33 7.22 0.80
CA LYS A 121 -26.27 6.76 -0.22
C LYS A 121 -26.60 7.90 -1.16
N PHE A 122 -25.93 7.93 -2.30
CA PHE A 122 -26.16 8.90 -3.36
C PHE A 122 -27.31 8.45 -4.23
N ASN A 123 -28.30 9.30 -4.49
CA ASN A 123 -29.36 9.05 -5.45
C ASN A 123 -28.97 9.68 -6.79
N VAL A 124 -28.66 8.83 -7.78
CA VAL A 124 -28.16 9.26 -9.09
C VAL A 124 -29.26 9.35 -10.15
N GLY A 125 -30.50 9.04 -9.79
CA GLY A 125 -31.66 9.06 -10.69
C GLY A 125 -31.72 7.87 -11.66
N GLU A 126 -32.81 7.80 -12.42
CA GLU A 126 -33.09 6.70 -13.34
C GLU A 126 -32.09 6.63 -14.50
N GLU A 127 -31.75 7.79 -15.07
CA GLU A 127 -30.82 7.92 -16.22
C GLU A 127 -29.46 7.27 -15.95
N LEU A 128 -28.99 7.27 -14.70
CA LEU A 128 -27.70 6.70 -14.32
C LEU A 128 -27.81 5.32 -13.67
N SER A 129 -29.02 4.80 -13.48
CA SER A 129 -29.23 3.48 -12.86
C SER A 129 -29.12 2.31 -13.85
N PHE A 130 -29.24 2.53 -15.17
CA PHE A 130 -29.03 1.56 -16.25
C PHE A 130 -29.48 0.11 -15.94
N GLY A 131 -30.74 -0.06 -15.52
CA GLY A 131 -31.34 -1.37 -15.25
C GLY A 131 -31.00 -1.99 -13.89
N HIS A 132 -30.22 -1.31 -13.04
CA HIS A 132 -30.07 -1.71 -11.64
C HIS A 132 -31.36 -1.37 -10.86
N PRO A 133 -31.90 -2.28 -10.02
CA PRO A 133 -33.18 -2.06 -9.32
C PRO A 133 -33.22 -0.84 -8.39
N SER A 134 -32.04 -0.39 -7.93
CA SER A 134 -31.89 0.77 -7.07
C SER A 134 -31.16 1.90 -7.78
N GLN A 135 -31.75 3.09 -7.77
CA GLN A 135 -31.16 4.36 -8.22
C GLN A 135 -30.10 4.91 -7.25
N GLN A 136 -29.83 4.20 -6.15
CA GLN A 136 -28.80 4.63 -5.22
C GLN A 136 -27.44 4.13 -5.68
N VAL A 137 -26.38 4.81 -5.28
CA VAL A 137 -25.00 4.34 -5.31
C VAL A 137 -24.46 4.52 -3.90
N HIS A 138 -23.88 3.45 -3.34
CA HIS A 138 -23.45 3.43 -1.95
C HIS A 138 -21.93 3.51 -1.90
N VAL A 139 -21.42 4.53 -1.21
CA VAL A 139 -20.00 4.65 -0.84
C VAL A 139 -19.89 4.40 0.65
N LYS A 140 -18.96 3.52 1.02
CA LYS A 140 -18.75 3.12 2.40
C LYS A 140 -17.41 3.63 2.90
N VAL A 141 -17.42 4.25 4.07
CA VAL A 141 -16.23 4.66 4.82
C VAL A 141 -16.12 3.77 6.04
N ASP A 142 -15.06 2.97 6.12
CA ASP A 142 -14.75 2.11 7.26
C ASP A 142 -13.54 2.66 8.01
N LEU A 143 -13.69 2.80 9.32
CA LEU A 143 -12.68 3.25 10.25
C LEU A 143 -12.25 2.09 11.14
N ASN A 144 -10.95 1.92 11.30
CA ASN A 144 -10.35 0.94 12.18
C ASN A 144 -9.45 1.65 13.18
N TYR A 145 -9.73 1.48 14.47
CA TYR A 145 -8.83 1.96 15.50
C TYR A 145 -7.62 1.03 15.57
N PHE A 146 -6.51 1.45 14.97
CA PHE A 146 -5.26 0.72 14.95
C PHE A 146 -4.11 1.67 14.71
N VAL A 147 -3.02 1.45 15.43
CA VAL A 147 -1.76 2.17 15.24
C VAL A 147 -0.69 1.13 15.01
N ALA A 148 -0.18 1.08 13.78
CA ALA A 148 0.90 0.21 13.40
C ALA A 148 2.23 0.78 13.96
N PRO A 149 2.91 0.10 14.91
CA PRO A 149 4.19 0.58 15.41
C PRO A 149 5.24 0.50 14.30
N LYS A 150 6.10 1.52 14.22
CA LYS A 150 7.25 1.58 13.31
C LYS A 150 6.92 1.49 11.81
N THR A 151 5.68 1.75 11.42
CA THR A 151 5.27 1.63 10.02
C THR A 151 5.41 2.96 9.30
N VAL A 152 5.99 2.96 8.10
CA VAL A 152 6.15 4.18 7.30
C VAL A 152 4.84 4.58 6.64
N THR A 153 4.53 5.87 6.75
CA THR A 153 3.46 6.52 5.99
C THR A 153 4.04 7.43 4.91
N GLU A 154 3.29 7.58 3.83
CA GLU A 154 3.59 8.41 2.69
C GLU A 154 2.45 9.40 2.47
N ARG A 155 2.80 10.59 1.96
CA ARG A 155 1.83 11.62 1.56
C ARG A 155 1.73 11.65 0.04
N ARG A 156 0.55 11.37 -0.49
CA ARG A 156 0.28 11.20 -1.91
C ARG A 156 -0.68 12.28 -2.40
N PRO A 157 -0.19 13.32 -3.09
CA PRO A 157 -1.05 14.32 -3.74
C PRO A 157 -1.90 13.66 -4.82
N ILE A 158 -3.20 13.93 -4.79
CA ILE A 158 -4.19 13.44 -5.76
C ILE A 158 -4.81 14.65 -6.43
N ASN A 159 -4.79 14.64 -7.76
CA ASN A 159 -5.54 15.58 -8.59
C ASN A 159 -6.48 14.77 -9.46
N HIS A 160 -7.78 14.96 -9.30
CA HIS A 160 -8.80 14.23 -10.06
C HIS A 160 -9.94 15.19 -10.43
N ASN A 161 -10.17 15.39 -11.72
CA ASN A 161 -11.05 16.45 -12.22
C ASN A 161 -10.68 17.84 -11.64
N GLN A 162 -11.56 18.45 -10.85
CA GLN A 162 -11.33 19.74 -10.17
C GLN A 162 -11.02 19.57 -8.68
N LEU A 163 -10.82 18.33 -8.20
CA LEU A 163 -10.49 18.02 -6.82
C LEU A 163 -8.97 17.88 -6.66
N SER A 164 -8.43 18.43 -5.57
CA SER A 164 -7.01 18.37 -5.24
C SER A 164 -6.82 18.21 -3.74
N PHE A 165 -6.26 17.08 -3.30
CA PHE A 165 -6.04 16.78 -1.88
C PHE A 165 -4.82 15.87 -1.70
N VAL A 166 -4.39 15.63 -0.45
CA VAL A 166 -3.23 14.79 -0.15
C VAL A 166 -3.65 13.62 0.74
N ILE A 167 -3.62 12.41 0.19
CA ILE A 167 -3.88 11.18 0.95
C ILE A 167 -2.65 10.84 1.81
N ILE A 168 -2.88 10.43 3.05
CA ILE A 168 -1.86 9.75 3.87
C ILE A 168 -2.11 8.24 3.76
N THR A 169 -1.10 7.47 3.37
CA THR A 169 -1.17 6.00 3.21
C THR A 169 0.06 5.33 3.80
N TYR A 170 0.02 4.03 4.04
CA TYR A 170 1.23 3.24 4.28
C TYR A 170 2.09 3.07 3.02
N ASN A 171 3.37 2.73 3.22
CA ASN A 171 4.24 2.24 2.15
C ASN A 171 3.76 0.88 1.58
N MET A 172 4.32 0.48 0.44
CA MET A 172 3.89 -0.73 -0.28
C MET A 172 4.02 -2.01 0.55
N SER A 173 5.10 -2.14 1.35
CA SER A 173 5.34 -3.29 2.23
C SER A 173 4.28 -3.45 3.31
N ALA A 174 3.88 -2.38 3.97
CA ALA A 174 2.82 -2.41 4.98
C ALA A 174 1.44 -2.59 4.36
N LEU A 175 1.19 -2.07 3.15
CA LEU A 175 -0.03 -2.37 2.41
C LEU A 175 -0.13 -3.86 2.03
N MET A 176 0.96 -4.49 1.59
CA MET A 176 1.04 -5.94 1.36
C MET A 176 0.83 -6.74 2.66
N ALA A 177 1.45 -6.32 3.76
CA ALA A 177 1.23 -6.92 5.08
C ALA A 177 -0.24 -6.83 5.51
N SER A 178 -0.90 -5.68 5.30
CA SER A 178 -2.33 -5.53 5.59
C SER A 178 -3.20 -6.47 4.77
N LYS A 179 -2.78 -6.80 3.53
CA LYS A 179 -3.47 -7.76 2.68
C LYS A 179 -3.30 -9.19 3.17
N ILE A 180 -2.08 -9.60 3.51
CA ILE A 180 -1.82 -10.91 4.11
C ILE A 180 -2.59 -11.05 5.43
N ALA A 181 -2.61 -10.00 6.26
CA ALA A 181 -3.39 -10.00 7.49
C ALA A 181 -4.88 -10.16 7.24
N ALA A 182 -5.44 -9.49 6.22
CA ALA A 182 -6.83 -9.68 5.83
C ALA A 182 -7.12 -11.13 5.38
N ILE A 183 -6.19 -11.79 4.68
CA ILE A 183 -6.34 -13.20 4.27
C ILE A 183 -6.35 -14.14 5.47
N PHE A 184 -5.52 -13.88 6.50
CA PHE A 184 -5.45 -14.75 7.68
C PHE A 184 -6.53 -14.51 8.73
N LEU A 185 -6.96 -13.26 8.91
CA LEU A 185 -7.78 -12.85 10.05
C LEU A 185 -9.25 -12.69 9.71
N ARG A 186 -9.63 -12.74 8.44
CA ARG A 186 -11.05 -12.64 8.07
C ARG A 186 -11.82 -13.87 8.54
N GLY A 187 -12.97 -13.59 9.15
CA GLY A 187 -13.98 -14.60 9.42
C GLY A 187 -14.79 -14.96 8.17
N THR A 188 -15.76 -15.84 8.37
CA THR A 188 -16.65 -16.33 7.31
C THR A 188 -17.59 -15.25 6.75
N ARG A 189 -17.84 -15.28 5.45
CA ARG A 189 -18.75 -14.38 4.72
C ARG A 189 -19.81 -15.18 3.99
N GLY A 190 -21.08 -14.85 4.22
CA GLY A 190 -22.18 -15.37 3.42
C GLY A 190 -22.28 -14.69 2.04
N ILE A 191 -22.36 -15.46 0.96
CA ILE A 191 -22.78 -15.02 -0.37
C ILE A 191 -23.95 -15.92 -0.80
N GLY A 192 -25.17 -15.38 -0.78
CA GLY A 192 -26.38 -16.19 -0.94
C GLY A 192 -26.52 -17.21 0.19
N LYS A 193 -26.61 -18.50 -0.15
CA LYS A 193 -26.61 -19.63 0.82
C LYS A 193 -25.21 -20.15 1.14
N ALA A 194 -24.17 -19.73 0.42
CA ALA A 194 -22.80 -20.20 0.60
C ALA A 194 -22.06 -19.36 1.63
N ILE A 195 -21.14 -19.98 2.36
CA ILE A 195 -20.26 -19.31 3.33
C ILE A 195 -18.83 -19.53 2.85
N TYR A 196 -18.09 -18.43 2.66
CA TYR A 196 -16.70 -18.43 2.21
C TYR A 196 -15.80 -17.85 3.30
N GLU A 197 -14.59 -18.39 3.43
CA GLU A 197 -13.58 -17.87 4.36
C GLU A 197 -12.73 -16.77 3.69
N GLU A 198 -12.82 -16.65 2.37
CA GLU A 198 -12.02 -15.76 1.53
C GLU A 198 -12.87 -14.75 0.74
N LYS A 199 -12.25 -13.63 0.34
CA LYS A 199 -12.78 -12.77 -0.73
C LYS A 199 -11.86 -12.85 -1.94
N GLY A 200 -12.42 -13.14 -3.11
CA GLY A 200 -11.64 -13.28 -4.35
C GLY A 200 -10.74 -12.09 -4.65
N ARG A 201 -11.20 -10.86 -4.35
CA ARG A 201 -10.41 -9.64 -4.49
C ARG A 201 -9.16 -9.56 -3.63
N ASP A 202 -9.12 -10.23 -2.47
CA ASP A 202 -7.90 -10.25 -1.67
C ASP A 202 -6.82 -11.11 -2.31
N ILE A 203 -7.20 -12.21 -2.97
CA ILE A 203 -6.27 -13.05 -3.73
C ILE A 203 -5.78 -12.29 -4.97
N TYR A 204 -6.67 -11.61 -5.68
CA TYR A 204 -6.26 -10.75 -6.80
C TYR A 204 -5.23 -9.70 -6.38
N ASP A 205 -5.49 -8.99 -5.28
CA ASP A 205 -4.55 -7.98 -4.76
C ASP A 205 -3.23 -8.60 -4.31
N LEU A 206 -3.27 -9.76 -3.64
CA LEU A 206 -2.07 -10.49 -3.23
C LEU A 206 -1.19 -10.79 -4.44
N LEU A 207 -1.75 -11.37 -5.50
CA LEU A 207 -1.00 -11.67 -6.72
C LEU A 207 -0.47 -10.40 -7.39
N TRP A 208 -1.22 -9.30 -7.32
CA TRP A 208 -0.77 -8.00 -7.82
C TRP A 208 0.48 -7.50 -7.06
N TYR A 209 0.52 -7.64 -5.73
CA TYR A 209 1.72 -7.34 -4.94
C TYR A 209 2.86 -8.31 -5.25
N MET A 210 2.55 -9.60 -5.39
CA MET A 210 3.53 -10.64 -5.69
C MET A 210 4.22 -10.44 -7.04
N ASN A 211 3.46 -10.00 -8.05
CA ASN A 211 4.01 -9.65 -9.36
C ASN A 211 5.01 -8.48 -9.29
N LYS A 212 4.89 -7.61 -8.28
CA LYS A 212 5.84 -6.53 -8.00
C LYS A 212 6.96 -6.94 -7.04
N LYS A 213 6.98 -8.21 -6.61
CA LYS A 213 7.94 -8.76 -5.64
C LYS A 213 8.00 -7.97 -4.32
N VAL A 214 6.86 -7.43 -3.89
CA VAL A 214 6.76 -6.66 -2.65
C VAL A 214 6.99 -7.59 -1.46
N VAL A 215 7.90 -7.22 -0.58
CA VAL A 215 8.13 -7.90 0.71
C VAL A 215 7.17 -7.32 1.75
N PRO A 216 6.36 -8.15 2.44
CA PRO A 216 5.46 -7.65 3.48
C PRO A 216 6.23 -7.08 4.68
N ASP A 217 5.71 -6.00 5.25
CA ASP A 217 6.19 -5.48 6.53
C ASP A 217 5.83 -6.46 7.67
N PHE A 218 6.87 -7.04 8.29
CA PHE A 218 6.70 -8.01 9.36
C PHE A 218 6.27 -7.39 10.68
N ASP A 219 6.64 -6.14 10.97
CA ASP A 219 6.18 -5.46 12.21
C ASP A 219 4.69 -5.19 12.14
N TYR A 220 4.18 -4.80 10.97
CA TYR A 220 2.75 -4.64 10.75
C TYR A 220 1.99 -5.96 11.01
N LEU A 221 2.51 -7.09 10.48
CA LEU A 221 1.90 -8.40 10.71
C LEU A 221 1.92 -8.79 12.20
N ILE A 222 3.04 -8.58 12.88
CA ILE A 222 3.18 -8.85 14.32
C ILE A 222 2.20 -7.99 15.12
N ALA A 223 2.06 -6.70 14.78
CA ALA A 223 1.12 -5.79 15.42
C ALA A 223 -0.35 -6.18 15.20
N LYS A 224 -0.67 -6.85 14.09
CA LYS A 224 -1.97 -7.49 13.85
C LYS A 224 -2.14 -8.86 14.54
N GLY A 225 -1.16 -9.29 15.34
CA GLY A 225 -1.20 -10.56 16.07
C GLY A 225 -0.80 -11.78 15.23
N ILE A 226 -0.17 -11.57 14.06
CA ILE A 226 0.33 -12.65 13.21
C ILE A 226 1.80 -12.88 13.53
N ALA A 227 2.10 -14.01 14.17
CA ALA A 227 3.48 -14.37 14.49
C ALA A 227 4.27 -14.65 13.21
N VAL A 228 5.21 -13.77 12.88
CA VAL A 228 6.17 -13.97 11.80
C VAL A 228 7.55 -14.14 12.38
N LYS A 229 7.89 -15.38 12.75
CA LYS A 229 9.27 -15.75 13.13
C LYS A 229 10.05 -16.24 11.93
N ASP A 230 9.38 -16.78 10.92
CA ASP A 230 10.00 -17.35 9.75
C ASP A 230 9.19 -16.93 8.50
N PRO A 231 9.79 -16.14 7.59
CA PRO A 231 9.18 -15.83 6.31
C PRO A 231 8.76 -17.07 5.51
N ARG A 232 9.49 -18.19 5.57
CA ARG A 232 9.09 -19.46 4.91
C ARG A 232 7.77 -19.95 5.46
N ALA A 233 7.68 -20.11 6.78
CA ALA A 233 6.44 -20.52 7.45
C ALA A 233 5.26 -19.58 7.16
N LEU A 234 5.51 -18.27 6.99
CA LEU A 234 4.49 -17.30 6.58
C LEU A 234 3.92 -17.64 5.19
N PHE A 235 4.79 -17.85 4.20
CA PHE A 235 4.38 -18.19 2.83
C PHE A 235 3.80 -19.60 2.71
N ASP A 236 4.25 -20.55 3.53
CA ASP A 236 3.64 -21.89 3.61
C ASP A 236 2.21 -21.78 4.13
N LYS A 237 2.00 -21.03 5.23
CA LYS A 237 0.66 -20.80 5.77
C LYS A 237 -0.24 -20.04 4.78
N LEU A 238 0.33 -19.07 4.05
CA LEU A 238 -0.38 -18.36 2.99
C LEU A 238 -0.82 -19.32 1.88
N THR A 239 0.09 -20.18 1.43
CA THR A 239 -0.19 -21.21 0.43
C THR A 239 -1.32 -22.13 0.86
N LEU A 240 -1.32 -22.58 2.12
CA LEU A 240 -2.42 -23.40 2.66
C LEU A 240 -3.77 -22.69 2.62
N GLN A 241 -3.83 -21.37 2.87
CA GLN A 241 -5.08 -20.62 2.76
C GLN A 241 -5.51 -20.40 1.31
N ILE A 242 -4.56 -20.08 0.43
CA ILE A 242 -4.82 -19.86 -1.00
C ILE A 242 -5.38 -21.12 -1.67
N ASN A 243 -4.90 -22.31 -1.29
CA ASN A 243 -5.41 -23.58 -1.81
C ASN A 243 -6.87 -23.87 -1.44
N LYS A 244 -7.44 -23.20 -0.43
CA LYS A 244 -8.86 -23.36 -0.06
C LYS A 244 -9.81 -22.50 -0.88
N ALA A 245 -9.27 -21.56 -1.67
CA ALA A 245 -10.08 -20.56 -2.36
C ALA A 245 -11.01 -21.19 -3.40
N SER A 246 -12.27 -20.75 -3.42
CA SER A 246 -13.26 -21.23 -4.38
C SER A 246 -13.20 -20.45 -5.68
N ASN A 247 -12.95 -21.13 -6.81
CA ASN A 247 -13.02 -20.52 -8.15
C ASN A 247 -14.37 -19.84 -8.41
N THR A 248 -15.47 -20.39 -7.89
CA THR A 248 -16.81 -19.80 -8.01
C THR A 248 -16.91 -18.49 -7.23
N ASN A 249 -16.39 -18.45 -6.00
CA ASN A 249 -16.35 -17.23 -5.18
C ASN A 249 -15.49 -16.15 -5.83
N LEU A 250 -14.31 -16.52 -6.32
CA LEU A 250 -13.40 -15.62 -7.04
C LEU A 250 -14.09 -15.00 -8.25
N LYS A 251 -14.77 -15.83 -9.05
CA LYS A 251 -15.53 -15.37 -10.21
C LYS A 251 -16.64 -14.39 -9.83
N GLN A 252 -17.42 -14.69 -8.79
CA GLN A 252 -18.53 -13.82 -8.34
C GLN A 252 -18.05 -12.49 -7.76
N ASP A 253 -16.97 -12.49 -6.96
CA ASP A 253 -16.44 -11.27 -6.32
C ASP A 253 -15.66 -10.40 -7.31
N LEU A 254 -14.96 -10.99 -8.30
CA LEU A 254 -14.08 -10.25 -9.22
C LEU A 254 -14.77 -9.76 -10.49
N LEU A 255 -15.68 -10.52 -11.11
CA LEU A 255 -16.28 -10.13 -12.40
C LEU A 255 -16.86 -8.71 -12.39
N PRO A 256 -17.62 -8.27 -11.37
CA PRO A 256 -18.20 -6.93 -11.34
C PRO A 256 -17.19 -5.79 -11.09
N LEU A 257 -15.93 -6.12 -10.86
CA LEU A 257 -14.86 -5.15 -10.56
C LEU A 257 -14.02 -4.81 -11.79
N PHE A 258 -14.36 -5.31 -12.98
CA PHE A 258 -13.61 -5.04 -14.22
C PHE A 258 -14.53 -4.63 -15.36
N THR A 259 -14.11 -3.60 -16.09
CA THR A 259 -14.72 -3.24 -17.38
C THR A 259 -14.28 -4.20 -18.49
N ASN A 260 -13.03 -4.68 -18.46
CA ASN A 260 -12.52 -5.66 -19.42
C ASN A 260 -12.83 -7.11 -18.98
N SER A 261 -13.97 -7.62 -19.43
CA SER A 261 -14.43 -8.98 -19.12
C SER A 261 -13.45 -10.07 -19.62
N ALA A 262 -12.82 -9.87 -20.78
CA ALA A 262 -11.90 -10.85 -21.36
C ALA A 262 -10.64 -11.01 -20.51
N TYR A 263 -10.06 -9.89 -20.04
CA TYR A 263 -8.93 -9.90 -19.12
C TYR A 263 -9.23 -10.71 -17.86
N ILE A 264 -10.31 -10.38 -17.15
CA ILE A 264 -10.59 -11.03 -15.86
C ILE A 264 -10.98 -12.50 -16.02
N LYS A 265 -11.65 -12.88 -17.12
CA LYS A 265 -11.92 -14.29 -17.43
C LYS A 265 -10.61 -15.07 -17.63
N ASN A 266 -9.66 -14.52 -18.38
CA ASN A 266 -8.35 -15.15 -18.56
C ASN A 266 -7.56 -15.21 -17.25
N TRP A 267 -7.62 -14.17 -16.43
CA TRP A 267 -6.99 -14.18 -15.11
C TRP A 267 -7.57 -15.28 -14.22
N LEU A 268 -8.91 -15.40 -14.16
CA LEU A 268 -9.61 -16.44 -13.39
C LEU A 268 -9.29 -17.87 -13.85
N THR A 269 -8.89 -18.08 -15.10
CA THR A 269 -8.45 -19.39 -15.58
C THR A 269 -7.04 -19.75 -15.08
N ASN A 270 -6.16 -18.76 -14.92
CA ASN A 270 -4.72 -18.98 -14.73
C ASN A 270 -4.19 -18.54 -13.35
N TRP A 271 -5.07 -18.05 -12.46
CA TRP A 271 -4.63 -17.41 -11.22
C TRP A 271 -3.83 -18.34 -10.30
N MET A 272 -4.18 -19.63 -10.22
CA MET A 272 -3.48 -20.58 -9.35
C MET A 272 -2.07 -20.89 -9.89
N GLU A 273 -1.93 -21.11 -11.20
CA GLU A 273 -0.61 -21.26 -11.84
C GLU A 273 0.22 -19.99 -11.67
N SER A 274 -0.41 -18.82 -11.83
CA SER A 274 0.22 -17.53 -11.60
C SER A 274 0.71 -17.39 -10.16
N TYR A 275 -0.08 -17.84 -9.17
CA TYR A 275 0.30 -17.82 -7.76
C TYR A 275 1.58 -18.61 -7.52
N PHE A 276 1.66 -19.88 -7.96
CA PHE A 276 2.86 -20.70 -7.76
C PHE A 276 4.08 -20.14 -8.50
N LYS A 277 3.91 -19.70 -9.75
CA LYS A 277 4.99 -19.05 -10.50
C LYS A 277 5.51 -17.79 -9.82
N LEU A 278 4.61 -16.99 -9.24
CA LEU A 278 4.98 -15.79 -8.50
C LEU A 278 5.66 -16.14 -7.18
N LEU A 279 5.16 -17.16 -6.46
CA LEU A 279 5.74 -17.67 -5.23
C LEU A 279 7.18 -18.16 -5.45
N ASP A 280 7.45 -18.89 -6.54
CA ASP A 280 8.81 -19.32 -6.92
C ASP A 280 9.74 -18.12 -7.18
N GLY A 281 9.17 -16.98 -7.56
CA GLY A 281 9.88 -15.71 -7.70
C GLY A 281 10.36 -15.11 -6.37
N TYR A 282 9.74 -15.49 -5.24
CA TYR A 282 10.15 -15.13 -3.89
C TYR A 282 11.19 -16.12 -3.37
N LYS A 283 12.41 -16.06 -3.91
CA LYS A 283 13.52 -16.86 -3.40
C LYS A 283 13.75 -16.57 -1.93
N ILE A 284 13.74 -17.61 -1.09
CA ILE A 284 13.93 -17.43 0.35
C ILE A 284 15.33 -17.87 0.73
N ARG A 285 16.15 -16.93 1.21
CA ARG A 285 17.58 -17.12 1.48
C ARG A 285 17.86 -17.09 2.97
N VAL A 286 18.62 -18.05 3.48
CA VAL A 286 19.14 -18.01 4.86
C VAL A 286 20.53 -17.41 4.86
N VAL A 287 20.65 -16.20 5.38
CA VAL A 287 21.90 -15.44 5.42
C VAL A 287 22.83 -16.01 6.47
N THR A 288 24.08 -16.25 6.10
CA THR A 288 25.08 -16.83 7.01
C THR A 288 26.08 -15.78 7.50
N SER A 289 26.76 -15.09 6.59
CA SER A 289 27.87 -14.20 6.90
C SER A 289 28.05 -13.08 5.88
N LEU A 290 28.54 -11.92 6.35
CA LEU A 290 28.95 -10.81 5.48
C LEU A 290 30.21 -11.21 4.69
N GLN A 291 30.09 -11.24 3.37
CA GLN A 291 31.18 -11.54 2.44
C GLN A 291 32.07 -10.31 2.25
N GLN A 292 31.50 -9.23 1.70
CA GLN A 292 32.20 -8.00 1.32
C GLN A 292 31.21 -6.82 1.33
N VAL A 293 31.74 -5.61 1.47
CA VAL A 293 30.99 -4.37 1.23
C VAL A 293 31.63 -3.61 0.07
N ILE A 294 30.82 -3.11 -0.86
CA ILE A 294 31.26 -2.31 -2.00
C ILE A 294 30.65 -0.93 -1.88
N THR A 295 31.50 0.10 -1.90
CA THR A 295 31.06 1.50 -1.91
C THR A 295 31.42 2.13 -3.25
N ARG A 296 30.44 2.79 -3.86
CA ARG A 296 30.60 3.46 -5.16
C ARG A 296 30.02 4.87 -5.13
N GLU A 297 30.75 5.80 -5.71
CA GLU A 297 30.31 7.16 -6.02
C GLU A 297 29.98 7.28 -7.51
N ASP A 298 28.76 7.68 -7.83
CA ASP A 298 28.40 8.16 -9.16
C ASP A 298 28.60 9.69 -9.19
N PHE A 299 29.74 10.14 -9.71
CA PHE A 299 30.10 11.56 -9.80
C PHE A 299 29.13 12.38 -10.67
N ARG A 300 28.44 11.76 -11.64
CA ARG A 300 27.51 12.48 -12.51
C ARG A 300 26.18 12.72 -11.81
N ALA A 301 25.70 11.72 -11.08
CA ALA A 301 24.45 11.81 -10.34
C ALA A 301 24.63 12.42 -8.94
N GLY A 302 25.85 12.50 -8.43
CA GLY A 302 26.14 12.87 -7.05
C GLY A 302 25.51 11.88 -6.07
N ILE A 303 25.61 10.58 -6.33
CA ILE A 303 25.00 9.52 -5.53
C ILE A 303 26.08 8.59 -4.99
N PHE A 304 26.02 8.32 -3.69
CA PHE A 304 26.82 7.30 -3.03
C PHE A 304 25.97 6.06 -2.80
N SER A 305 26.50 4.90 -3.16
CA SER A 305 25.87 3.60 -2.95
C SER A 305 26.74 2.70 -2.08
N PHE A 306 26.09 2.00 -1.14
CA PHE A 306 26.71 1.09 -0.18
C PHE A 306 26.06 -0.28 -0.35
N THR A 307 26.78 -1.22 -0.94
CA THR A 307 26.28 -2.57 -1.26
C THR A 307 26.94 -3.60 -0.36
N TYR A 308 26.15 -4.26 0.47
CA TYR A 308 26.58 -5.35 1.35
C TYR A 308 26.27 -6.68 0.69
N LEU A 309 27.29 -7.49 0.45
CA LEU A 309 27.18 -8.84 -0.09
C LEU A 309 27.24 -9.85 1.05
N TYR A 310 26.28 -10.75 1.11
CA TYR A 310 26.25 -11.82 2.12
C TYR A 310 26.17 -13.20 1.47
N ASN A 311 26.83 -14.17 2.10
CA ASN A 311 26.70 -15.58 1.78
C ASN A 311 25.39 -16.13 2.35
N THR A 312 24.85 -17.16 1.70
CA THR A 312 23.65 -17.87 2.17
C THR A 312 23.90 -19.37 2.30
N GLU A 313 23.02 -20.08 3.02
CA GLU A 313 23.05 -21.54 3.12
C GLU A 313 22.85 -22.23 1.77
N GLU A 314 22.12 -21.58 0.85
CA GLU A 314 21.85 -22.06 -0.50
C GLU A 314 22.99 -21.78 -1.49
N GLU A 315 24.21 -21.53 -1.00
CA GLU A 315 25.42 -21.21 -1.77
C GLU A 315 25.24 -20.04 -2.76
N ALA A 316 24.29 -19.15 -2.48
CA ALA A 316 24.04 -17.95 -3.25
C ALA A 316 24.64 -16.72 -2.53
N THR A 317 24.86 -15.66 -3.29
CA THR A 317 25.17 -14.33 -2.75
C THR A 317 23.94 -13.45 -2.84
N ILE A 318 23.55 -12.85 -1.74
CA ILE A 318 22.53 -11.79 -1.72
C ILE A 318 23.19 -10.42 -1.60
N ARG A 319 22.46 -9.36 -1.99
CA ARG A 319 22.94 -7.99 -1.86
C ARG A 319 21.93 -7.05 -1.20
N ILE A 320 22.40 -6.17 -0.34
CA ILE A 320 21.59 -5.08 0.22
C ILE A 320 22.28 -3.77 -0.13
N THR A 321 21.57 -2.90 -0.86
CA THR A 321 22.13 -1.65 -1.39
C THR A 321 21.38 -0.45 -0.83
N TYR A 322 22.11 0.40 -0.12
CA TYR A 322 21.65 1.71 0.33
C TYR A 322 22.17 2.77 -0.63
N SER A 323 21.38 3.81 -0.88
CA SER A 323 21.81 4.94 -1.72
C SER A 323 21.50 6.27 -1.02
N VAL A 324 22.48 7.16 -0.99
CA VAL A 324 22.35 8.53 -0.46
C VAL A 324 22.87 9.54 -1.46
N THR A 325 22.35 10.76 -1.42
CA THR A 325 22.89 11.88 -2.20
C THR A 325 24.22 12.37 -1.65
N GLY A 326 25.05 12.99 -2.48
CA GLY A 326 26.33 13.55 -2.09
C GLY A 326 26.20 14.67 -1.05
N GLU A 327 25.07 15.41 -1.08
CA GLU A 327 24.69 16.37 -0.05
C GLU A 327 24.71 15.74 1.35
N TRP A 328 24.24 14.49 1.51
CA TRP A 328 24.28 13.78 2.80
C TRP A 328 25.69 13.49 3.28
N VAL A 329 26.59 13.15 2.35
CA VAL A 329 28.00 12.83 2.67
C VAL A 329 28.78 14.11 2.98
N GLN A 330 28.50 15.20 2.25
CA GLN A 330 29.16 16.50 2.39
C GLN A 330 28.62 17.30 3.60
N ALA A 331 27.31 17.31 3.82
CA ALA A 331 26.66 17.95 4.98
C ALA A 331 26.77 17.10 6.27
N GLY A 332 27.41 15.94 6.19
CA GLY A 332 27.54 14.93 7.25
C GLY A 332 28.48 15.33 8.39
N GLU A 333 28.35 16.53 8.95
CA GLU A 333 28.92 16.87 10.24
C GLU A 333 28.29 15.97 11.33
N TYR A 334 28.94 14.81 11.46
CA TYR A 334 28.88 13.84 12.55
C TYR A 334 27.52 13.15 12.72
N LEU A 335 27.24 12.10 11.93
CA LEU A 335 26.23 11.08 12.31
C LEU A 335 26.47 10.57 13.75
N ARG A 336 27.73 10.66 14.23
CA ARG A 336 28.21 10.22 15.56
C ARG A 336 27.96 8.72 15.78
N VAL A 337 27.93 7.97 14.69
CA VAL A 337 27.87 6.50 14.71
C VAL A 337 29.28 5.98 14.96
N PRO A 338 29.51 5.17 16.02
CA PRO A 338 30.83 4.56 16.25
C PRO A 338 31.25 3.73 15.05
N ILE A 339 32.50 3.84 14.61
CA ILE A 339 33.00 3.10 13.44
C ILE A 339 33.16 1.62 13.78
N ASN A 340 32.63 0.73 12.94
CA ASN A 340 32.86 -0.70 13.03
C ASN A 340 34.01 -1.11 12.10
N GLU A 341 35.20 -1.28 12.67
CA GLU A 341 36.42 -1.61 11.92
C GLU A 341 36.33 -2.93 11.13
N ASP A 342 35.54 -3.90 11.58
CA ASP A 342 35.41 -5.18 10.87
C ASP A 342 34.64 -5.02 9.56
N VAL A 343 33.63 -4.16 9.54
CA VAL A 343 32.91 -3.78 8.32
C VAL A 343 33.82 -2.99 7.39
N ILE A 344 34.60 -2.05 7.94
CA ILE A 344 35.53 -1.23 7.15
C ILE A 344 36.60 -2.11 6.48
N LYS A 345 37.18 -3.08 7.19
CA LYS A 345 38.16 -4.03 6.61
C LYS A 345 37.58 -4.88 5.48
N LYS A 346 36.28 -5.16 5.50
CA LYS A 346 35.55 -5.86 4.44
C LYS A 346 35.08 -4.95 3.31
N THR A 347 35.35 -3.64 3.39
CA THR A 347 34.89 -2.66 2.42
C THR A 347 35.91 -2.45 1.32
N THR A 348 35.45 -2.48 0.08
CA THR A 348 36.17 -2.03 -1.10
C THR A 348 35.51 -0.77 -1.64
N LEU A 349 36.30 0.29 -1.80
CA LEU A 349 35.88 1.55 -2.40
C LEU A 349 36.32 1.54 -3.86
N GLU A 350 35.39 1.77 -4.81
CA GLU A 350 35.73 1.75 -6.24
C GLU A 350 36.72 2.86 -6.62
N LEU A 351 36.60 4.05 -6.02
CA LEU A 351 37.43 5.22 -6.31
C LEU A 351 37.62 6.10 -5.06
N GLY A 352 38.85 6.59 -4.83
CA GLY A 352 39.18 7.54 -3.75
C GLY A 352 39.60 6.89 -2.43
N GLU A 353 39.50 7.66 -1.33
CA GLU A 353 39.78 7.20 0.03
C GLU A 353 38.51 7.18 0.89
N LEU A 354 38.47 6.25 1.85
CA LEU A 354 37.32 6.08 2.73
C LEU A 354 37.31 7.15 3.83
N SER A 355 36.60 8.25 3.60
CA SER A 355 36.45 9.33 4.58
C SER A 355 35.77 8.86 5.87
N ASN A 356 35.98 9.58 6.98
CA ASN A 356 35.33 9.28 8.25
C ASN A 356 33.79 9.36 8.17
N GLN A 357 33.25 10.19 7.28
CA GLN A 357 31.81 10.27 7.00
C GLN A 357 31.32 8.98 6.33
N LEU A 358 32.00 8.50 5.29
CA LEU A 358 31.64 7.25 4.62
C LEU A 358 31.71 6.05 5.57
N LYS A 359 32.72 6.01 6.46
CA LYS A 359 32.83 4.97 7.51
C LYS A 359 31.63 4.95 8.46
N GLN A 360 31.10 6.12 8.83
CA GLN A 360 29.91 6.22 9.68
C GLN A 360 28.65 5.72 8.97
N PHE A 361 28.46 6.08 7.69
CA PHE A 361 27.35 5.55 6.89
C PHE A 361 27.44 4.03 6.71
N LEU A 362 28.64 3.52 6.41
CA LEU A 362 28.91 2.08 6.32
C LEU A 362 28.54 1.34 7.60
N THR A 363 28.84 1.92 8.75
CA THR A 363 28.49 1.30 10.03
C THR A 363 27.00 1.39 10.31
N LEU A 364 26.37 2.54 10.05
CA LEU A 364 24.94 2.74 10.25
C LEU A 364 24.11 1.76 9.42
N PHE A 365 24.39 1.67 8.12
CA PHE A 365 23.66 0.79 7.21
C PHE A 365 23.94 -0.69 7.47
N PHE A 366 25.15 -1.03 7.91
CA PHE A 366 25.42 -2.38 8.41
C PHE A 366 24.53 -2.71 9.63
N GLN A 367 24.46 -1.82 10.64
CA GLN A 367 23.61 -2.03 11.82
C GLN A 367 22.13 -2.19 11.44
N LYS A 368 21.61 -1.39 10.50
CA LYS A 368 20.23 -1.53 10.01
C LYS A 368 19.99 -2.88 9.34
N THR A 369 20.95 -3.34 8.53
CA THR A 369 20.92 -4.67 7.89
C THR A 369 20.96 -5.80 8.90
N GLU A 370 21.86 -5.76 9.90
CA GLU A 370 21.96 -6.79 10.93
C GLU A 370 20.71 -6.83 11.82
N ASN A 371 20.11 -5.67 12.13
CA ASN A 371 18.84 -5.60 12.83
C ASN A 371 17.70 -6.25 12.04
N TYR A 372 17.64 -5.99 10.72
CA TYR A 372 16.69 -6.67 9.83
C TYR A 372 16.90 -8.19 9.86
N PHE A 373 18.12 -8.68 9.70
CA PHE A 373 18.39 -10.12 9.79
C PHE A 373 18.08 -10.71 11.17
N LYS A 374 18.34 -9.98 12.26
CA LYS A 374 17.94 -10.44 13.60
C LYS A 374 16.42 -10.59 13.71
N LYS A 375 15.67 -9.64 13.16
CA LYS A 375 14.20 -9.62 13.13
C LYS A 375 13.63 -10.76 12.28
N THR A 376 14.28 -11.09 11.16
CA THR A 376 13.82 -12.13 10.23
C THR A 376 14.47 -13.50 10.44
N ASN A 377 15.16 -13.73 11.56
CA ASN A 377 15.93 -14.95 11.81
C ASN A 377 16.92 -15.30 10.67
N LYS A 378 17.55 -14.26 10.13
CA LYS A 378 18.47 -14.26 8.99
C LYS A 378 17.85 -14.71 7.68
N ILE A 379 16.53 -14.75 7.60
CA ILE A 379 15.80 -15.13 6.39
C ILE A 379 15.49 -13.87 5.59
N MET A 380 15.88 -13.86 4.32
CA MET A 380 15.60 -12.77 3.40
C MET A 380 14.77 -13.28 2.21
N LEU A 381 13.84 -12.44 1.78
CA LEU A 381 13.08 -12.66 0.55
C LEU A 381 13.77 -11.96 -0.63
N GLY A 382 14.01 -12.72 -1.69
CA GLY A 382 14.73 -12.30 -2.89
C GLY A 382 16.25 -12.40 -2.77
N ASP A 383 16.92 -12.15 -3.89
CA ASP A 383 18.39 -12.10 -3.95
C ASP A 383 18.94 -10.69 -3.69
N SER A 384 18.07 -9.66 -3.65
CA SER A 384 18.50 -8.29 -3.42
C SER A 384 17.46 -7.39 -2.77
N ILE A 385 17.90 -6.52 -1.86
CA ILE A 385 17.16 -5.36 -1.38
C ILE A 385 17.88 -4.10 -1.87
N ILE A 386 17.13 -3.17 -2.46
CA ILE A 386 17.64 -1.86 -2.87
C ILE A 386 16.73 -0.81 -2.25
N THR A 387 17.30 0.09 -1.46
CA THR A 387 16.52 1.15 -0.82
C THR A 387 16.11 2.25 -1.80
N LYS A 388 15.13 3.07 -1.41
CA LYS A 388 14.95 4.41 -1.98
C LYS A 388 16.24 5.23 -1.81
N LEU A 389 16.47 6.15 -2.73
CA LEU A 389 17.55 7.13 -2.61
C LEU A 389 17.23 8.11 -1.48
N ILE A 390 18.11 8.17 -0.48
CA ILE A 390 17.95 9.04 0.69
C ILE A 390 18.50 10.43 0.36
N ARG A 391 17.64 11.44 0.49
CA ARG A 391 17.90 12.84 0.17
C ARG A 391 17.75 13.73 1.40
N THR A 392 18.36 14.91 1.34
CA THR A 392 18.26 16.01 2.31
C THR A 392 17.20 17.04 1.90
N THR A 393 16.86 17.11 0.62
CA THR A 393 16.01 18.15 0.02
C THR A 393 14.79 17.56 -0.68
N THR A 394 13.69 18.33 -0.70
CA THR A 394 12.42 17.95 -1.36
C THR A 394 12.37 18.34 -2.83
N ASP A 395 13.39 19.01 -3.35
CA ASP A 395 13.41 19.55 -4.71
C ASP A 395 13.36 18.43 -5.75
N ASN A 396 12.34 18.48 -6.63
CA ASN A 396 12.06 17.47 -7.65
C ASN A 396 12.03 16.03 -7.09
N LEU A 397 11.50 15.86 -5.88
CA LEU A 397 11.48 14.56 -5.21
C LEU A 397 10.56 13.56 -5.93
N ASN A 398 11.14 12.50 -6.48
CA ASN A 398 10.37 11.34 -6.93
C ASN A 398 10.11 10.40 -5.75
N GLN A 399 8.97 10.56 -5.06
CA GLN A 399 8.62 9.78 -3.87
C GLN A 399 8.52 8.25 -4.07
N LYS A 400 8.46 7.77 -5.33
CA LYS A 400 8.51 6.33 -5.62
C LYS A 400 9.93 5.77 -5.50
N GLU A 401 10.93 6.55 -5.86
CA GLU A 401 12.33 6.12 -5.92
C GLU A 401 13.19 6.77 -4.82
N GLN A 402 12.67 7.78 -4.14
CA GLN A 402 13.43 8.68 -3.27
C GLN A 402 12.66 8.96 -1.98
N ILE A 403 13.41 9.20 -0.90
CA ILE A 403 12.90 9.56 0.42
C ILE A 403 13.72 10.72 0.99
N VAL A 404 13.06 11.68 1.62
CA VAL A 404 13.75 12.78 2.34
C VAL A 404 13.74 12.45 3.81
N LEU A 405 14.93 12.39 4.39
CA LEU A 405 15.09 12.17 5.82
C LEU A 405 15.94 13.31 6.40
N ASN A 406 15.63 13.70 7.63
CA ASN A 406 16.58 14.44 8.45
C ASN A 406 17.42 13.44 9.26
N LYS A 407 18.46 13.93 9.95
CA LYS A 407 19.35 13.09 10.74
C LYS A 407 18.63 12.24 11.80
N PRO A 408 17.77 12.79 12.68
CA PRO A 408 17.02 11.96 13.64
C PRO A 408 16.21 10.85 12.96
N ALA A 409 15.53 11.15 11.85
CA ALA A 409 14.74 10.17 11.12
C ALA A 409 15.62 9.08 10.48
N LEU A 410 16.75 9.45 9.85
CA LEU A 410 17.71 8.48 9.31
C LEU A 410 18.30 7.58 10.39
N MET A 411 18.55 8.11 11.58
CA MET A 411 19.04 7.32 12.70
C MET A 411 17.97 6.35 13.22
N ALA A 412 16.72 6.80 13.32
CA ALA A 412 15.61 6.03 13.89
C ALA A 412 15.02 4.98 12.94
N CYS A 413 15.05 5.21 11.62
CA CYS A 413 14.40 4.32 10.66
C CYS A 413 15.06 2.93 10.60
N GLU A 414 14.31 1.91 10.24
CA GLU A 414 14.81 0.56 9.98
C GLU A 414 15.09 0.36 8.47
N LEU A 415 15.60 -0.79 8.06
CA LEU A 415 15.78 -1.10 6.63
C LEU A 415 14.42 -1.18 5.91
N ASP A 416 13.39 -1.72 6.56
CA ASP A 416 12.04 -1.87 6.02
C ASP A 416 11.42 -0.51 5.62
N ASP A 417 11.78 0.55 6.36
CA ASP A 417 11.31 1.92 6.12
C ASP A 417 11.88 2.53 4.83
N LEU A 418 12.99 1.98 4.35
CA LEU A 418 13.76 2.48 3.22
C LEU A 418 13.47 1.71 1.93
N LEU A 419 12.61 0.69 1.96
CA LEU A 419 12.27 -0.11 0.78
C LEU A 419 11.53 0.74 -0.28
N LYS A 420 11.73 0.40 -1.56
CA LYS A 420 11.12 1.09 -2.70
C LYS A 420 9.61 0.88 -2.80
#